data_AF-A0A1M7ELP9-F1
#
_entry.id   AF-A0A1M7ELP9-F1
#
_cell.length_a   1.000
_cell.length_b   1.000
_cell.length_c   1.000
_cell.angle_alpha   90.00
_cell.angle_beta   90.00
_cell.angle_gamma   90.00
#
_symmetry.space_group_name_H-M   'P 1'
#
loop_
_entity.id
_entity.type
_entity.pdbx_description
1 polymer ?
#
loop_
_entity_poly.entity_id
_entity_poly.type
_entity_poly.pdbx_seq_one_letter_code
_entity_poly.pdbx_strand_id
1 'polypeptide(L)'
;MFHPEYSNADFVGQIFPYVKPNNGGVEYRFKPGPFAEVIRRAFRNPTEPFFLVIEEINRGNAAAIFGEAFQLLDRIKPGDAVDNSTGNE
;
A
#
# COMPACT_ATOMS: atom_id res chain seq x y z
N MET A 1 -1.26 -14.43 2.71
CA MET A 1 -1.50 -14.89 4.09
C MET A 1 -0.65 -14.04 5.02
N PHE A 2 -1.27 -13.37 5.99
CA PHE A 2 -0.52 -12.64 7.01
C PHE A 2 0.07 -13.64 8.00
N HIS A 3 1.34 -13.45 8.34
CA HIS A 3 2.03 -14.18 9.40
C HIS A 3 2.57 -13.17 10.43
N PRO A 4 2.91 -13.59 11.65
CA PRO A 4 3.34 -12.67 12.71
C PRO A 4 4.56 -11.80 12.33
N GLU A 5 5.41 -12.28 11.42
CA GLU A 5 6.59 -11.55 10.93
C GLU A 5 6.32 -10.74 9.64
N TYR A 6 5.08 -10.75 9.13
CA TYR A 6 4.73 -10.01 7.92
C TYR A 6 4.84 -8.51 8.18
N SER A 7 5.65 -7.82 7.38
CA SER A 7 6.00 -6.42 7.61
C SER A 7 5.38 -5.47 6.58
N ASN A 8 5.45 -4.17 6.85
CA ASN A 8 5.07 -3.14 5.87
C ASN A 8 5.89 -3.26 4.57
N ALA A 9 7.17 -3.61 4.68
CA ALA A 9 8.07 -3.84 3.56
C ALA A 9 7.61 -5.02 2.66
N ASP A 10 6.94 -6.02 3.22
CA ASP A 10 6.36 -7.14 2.47
C ASP A 10 5.01 -6.77 1.84
N PHE A 11 4.24 -5.92 2.51
CA PHE A 11 2.91 -5.51 2.09
C PHE A 11 2.92 -4.42 1.01
N VAL A 12 3.63 -3.32 1.27
CA VAL A 12 3.74 -2.15 0.38
C VAL A 12 4.86 -2.36 -0.62
N GLY A 13 6.02 -2.82 -0.15
CA GLY A 13 7.20 -3.06 -0.98
C GLY A 13 8.47 -2.54 -0.33
N GLN A 14 9.60 -2.94 -0.88
CA GLN A 14 10.91 -2.64 -0.32
C GLN A 14 11.99 -2.58 -1.39
N ILE A 15 13.12 -1.96 -1.05
CA ILE A 15 14.27 -1.85 -1.94
C ILE A 15 15.09 -3.14 -1.83
N PHE A 16 15.20 -3.89 -2.93
CA PHE A 16 16.03 -5.09 -3.02
C PHE A 16 17.23 -4.88 -3.94
N PRO A 17 18.38 -5.51 -3.63
CA PRO A 17 19.47 -5.61 -4.60
C PRO A 17 19.04 -6.45 -5.80
N TYR A 18 19.38 -5.97 -6.99
CA TYR A 18 19.19 -6.64 -8.26
C TYR A 18 20.54 -6.68 -8.97
N VAL A 19 20.93 -7.87 -9.41
CA VAL A 19 22.21 -8.06 -10.11
C VAL A 19 21.97 -7.83 -11.60
N LYS A 20 22.70 -6.86 -12.18
CA LYS A 20 22.61 -6.59 -13.62
C LYS A 20 23.10 -7.80 -14.41
N PRO A 21 22.33 -8.33 -15.38
CA PRO A 21 22.71 -9.50 -16.15
C PRO A 21 24.04 -9.36 -16.89
N ASN A 22 24.39 -8.12 -17.28
CA ASN A 22 25.44 -7.87 -18.27
C ASN A 22 26.68 -7.15 -17.72
N ASN A 23 26.79 -6.85 -16.41
CA ASN A 23 27.97 -6.08 -15.94
C ASN A 23 28.37 -6.26 -14.47
N GLY A 24 27.90 -7.29 -13.76
CA GLY A 24 28.31 -7.59 -12.38
C GLY A 24 27.97 -6.54 -11.32
N GLY A 25 27.39 -5.40 -11.71
CA GLY A 25 26.98 -4.33 -10.81
C GLY A 25 25.67 -4.65 -10.09
N VAL A 26 25.63 -4.33 -8.80
CA VAL A 26 24.41 -4.36 -7.99
C VAL A 26 23.68 -3.03 -8.15
N GLU A 27 22.41 -3.08 -8.49
CA GLU A 27 21.50 -1.93 -8.41
C GLU A 27 20.43 -2.17 -7.36
N TYR A 28 19.94 -1.11 -6.73
CA TYR A 28 18.88 -1.20 -5.76
C TYR A 28 17.56 -0.80 -6.44
N ARG A 29 16.61 -1.74 -6.51
CA ARG A 29 15.32 -1.54 -7.16
C ARG A 29 14.18 -1.73 -6.18
N PHE A 30 13.14 -0.92 -6.33
CA PHE A 30 11.90 -1.12 -5.60
C PHE A 30 11.19 -2.37 -6.11
N LYS A 31 10.95 -3.31 -5.19
CA LYS A 31 10.10 -4.47 -5.42
C LYS A 31 8.73 -4.18 -4.79
N PRO A 32 7.68 -4.00 -5.61
CA PRO A 32 6.35 -3.73 -5.08
C PRO A 32 5.80 -4.94 -4.31
N GLY A 33 5.17 -4.68 -3.17
CA GLY A 33 4.38 -5.67 -2.44
C GLY A 33 2.96 -5.80 -3.02
N PRO A 34 2.15 -6.74 -2.50
CA PRO A 34 0.79 -6.98 -2.99
C PRO A 34 -0.10 -5.74 -3.00
N PHE A 35 0.04 -4.86 -2.00
CA PHE A 35 -0.73 -3.62 -1.89
C PHE A 35 -0.37 -2.62 -3.00
N ALA A 36 0.92 -2.34 -3.20
CA ALA A 36 1.36 -1.43 -4.25
C ALA A 36 1.01 -1.97 -5.65
N GLU A 37 1.09 -3.28 -5.84
CA GLU A 37 0.75 -3.92 -7.12
C GLU A 37 -0.73 -3.81 -7.45
N VAL A 38 -1.64 -4.04 -6.48
CA VAL A 38 -3.08 -3.91 -6.72
C VAL A 38 -3.47 -2.45 -7.00
N ILE A 39 -2.90 -1.49 -6.27
CA ILE A 39 -3.14 -0.05 -6.52
C ILE A 39 -2.62 0.34 -7.90
N ARG A 40 -1.41 -0.09 -8.28
CA ARG A 40 -0.84 0.16 -9.62
C ARG A 40 -1.77 -0.35 -10.72
N ARG A 41 -2.34 -1.53 -10.55
CA ARG A 41 -3.27 -2.14 -11.52
C ARG A 41 -4.60 -1.39 -11.57
N ALA A 42 -5.16 -1.04 -10.42
CA ALA A 42 -6.41 -0.26 -10.32
C ALA A 42 -6.27 1.15 -10.92
N PHE A 43 -5.16 1.82 -10.65
CA PHE A 43 -4.87 3.15 -11.19
C PHE A 43 -4.80 3.16 -12.72
N ARG A 44 -4.34 2.06 -13.33
CA ARG A 44 -4.27 1.92 -14.79
C ARG A 44 -5.59 1.48 -15.44
N ASN A 45 -6.51 0.90 -14.68
CA ASN A 45 -7.78 0.36 -15.18
C ASN A 45 -8.94 0.83 -14.28
N PRO A 46 -9.26 2.13 -14.28
CA PRO A 46 -10.20 2.72 -13.32
C PRO A 46 -11.66 2.25 -13.49
N THR A 47 -11.99 1.63 -14.63
CA THR A 47 -13.33 1.10 -14.92
C THR A 47 -13.55 -0.30 -14.38
N GLU A 48 -12.50 -0.97 -13.91
CA GLU A 48 -12.58 -2.35 -13.40
C GLU A 48 -12.41 -2.38 -11.88
N PRO A 49 -13.20 -3.20 -11.17
CA PRO A 49 -13.03 -3.37 -9.74
C PRO A 49 -11.81 -4.25 -9.44
N PHE A 50 -11.00 -3.82 -8.46
CA PHE A 50 -9.87 -4.59 -7.94
C PHE A 50 -10.11 -4.93 -6.47
N PHE A 51 -9.77 -6.16 -6.08
CA PHE A 51 -9.95 -6.65 -4.72
C PHE A 51 -8.60 -7.10 -4.16
N LEU A 52 -8.34 -6.70 -2.91
CA LEU A 52 -7.23 -7.21 -2.12
C LEU A 52 -7.80 -8.11 -1.02
N VAL A 53 -7.59 -9.42 -1.16
CA VAL A 53 -8.04 -10.41 -0.18
C VAL A 53 -6.91 -10.66 0.82
N ILE A 54 -7.19 -10.42 2.10
CA ILE A 54 -6.23 -10.60 3.19
C ILE A 54 -6.74 -11.70 4.11
N GLU A 55 -6.05 -12.82 4.09
CA GLU A 55 -6.30 -13.94 5.00
C GLU A 55 -5.58 -13.72 6.34
N GLU A 56 -6.25 -14.13 7.42
CA GLU A 56 -5.72 -14.08 8.79
C GLU A 56 -5.31 -12.68 9.27
N ILE A 57 -6.09 -11.65 8.92
CA ILE A 57 -5.83 -10.25 9.30
C ILE A 57 -5.63 -10.05 10.82
N ASN A 58 -6.23 -10.92 11.64
CA ASN A 58 -6.15 -10.90 13.10
C ASN A 58 -4.84 -11.47 13.68
N ARG A 59 -3.98 -12.12 12.87
CA ARG A 59 -2.74 -12.77 13.34
C ARG A 59 -1.51 -11.85 13.38
N GLY A 60 -1.61 -10.65 12.84
CA GLY A 60 -0.53 -9.67 12.83
C GLY A 60 -1.01 -8.31 13.32
N ASN A 61 -0.06 -7.43 13.63
CA ASN A 61 -0.38 -6.02 13.89
C ASN A 61 -0.74 -5.34 12.57
N ALA A 62 -2.03 -5.34 12.22
CA ALA A 62 -2.51 -4.73 10.98
C ALA A 62 -2.05 -3.27 10.86
N ALA A 63 -2.13 -2.47 11.93
CA ALA A 63 -1.68 -1.08 11.90
C ALA A 63 -0.19 -0.97 11.51
N ALA A 64 0.68 -1.86 12.01
CA ALA A 64 2.08 -1.89 11.62
C ALA A 64 2.30 -2.36 10.17
N ILE A 65 1.51 -3.32 9.70
CA ILE A 65 1.60 -3.84 8.32
C ILE A 65 1.15 -2.78 7.31
N PHE A 66 0.02 -2.12 7.56
CA PHE A 66 -0.52 -1.09 6.68
C PHE A 66 0.23 0.24 6.81
N GLY A 67 0.78 0.55 7.99
CA GLY A 67 1.50 1.81 8.24
C GLY A 67 0.60 3.03 7.98
N GLU A 68 1.15 4.06 7.33
CA GLU A 68 0.42 5.28 6.97
C GLU A 68 -0.74 5.03 6.01
N ALA A 69 -0.64 3.99 5.17
CA ALA A 69 -1.72 3.63 4.26
C ALA A 69 -3.00 3.21 5.00
N PHE A 70 -2.90 2.81 6.27
CA PHE A 70 -4.06 2.46 7.07
C PHE A 70 -5.05 3.64 7.21
N GLN A 71 -4.55 4.85 7.37
CA GLN A 71 -5.38 6.06 7.48
C GLN A 71 -6.07 6.40 6.15
N LEU A 72 -5.40 6.13 5.02
CA LEU A 72 -5.93 6.38 3.68
C LEU A 72 -7.07 5.41 3.30
N LEU A 73 -7.15 4.26 3.98
CA LEU A 73 -8.23 3.29 3.78
C LEU A 73 -9.51 3.68 4.51
N ASP A 74 -9.43 4.62 5.45
CA ASP A 74 -10.63 5.09 6.13
C ASP A 74 -11.53 5.81 5.13
N ARG A 75 -12.84 5.52 5.20
CA ARG A 75 -13.79 6.09 4.27
C ARG A 75 -14.08 7.51 4.72
N ILE A 76 -13.72 8.47 3.89
CA ILE A 76 -14.26 9.83 4.02
C ILE A 76 -15.78 9.70 3.80
N LYS A 77 -16.57 9.88 4.85
CA LYS A 77 -18.02 9.87 4.70
C LYS A 77 -18.44 11.09 3.90
N PRO A 78 -19.47 11.00 3.05
CA PRO A 78 -20.07 12.18 2.45
C PRO A 78 -20.56 13.10 3.59
N GLY A 79 -19.82 14.19 3.86
CA GLY A 79 -20.05 15.08 5.00
C GLY A 79 -18.81 15.41 5.84
N ASP A 80 -17.76 14.57 5.79
CA ASP A 80 -16.48 14.80 6.51
C ASP A 80 -15.48 15.63 5.69
N ALA A 81 -15.88 16.09 4.49
CA ALA A 81 -15.11 17.08 3.76
C ALA A 81 -15.10 18.37 4.59
N VAL A 82 -13.92 18.77 5.07
CA VAL A 82 -13.72 20.03 5.79
C VAL A 82 -14.33 21.15 4.97
N ASP A 83 -15.45 21.66 5.44
CA ASP A 83 -16.07 22.85 4.91
C ASP A 83 -15.17 24.04 5.21
N ASN A 84 -14.41 24.47 4.21
CA ASN A 84 -13.57 25.67 4.28
C ASN A 84 -14.40 26.97 4.23
N SER A 85 -15.72 26.93 4.46
CA SER A 85 -16.58 28.12 4.41
C SER A 85 -16.66 28.94 5.69
N THR A 86 -16.07 28.50 6.82
CA THR A 86 -16.07 29.32 8.04
C THR A 86 -14.81 30.17 8.15
N GLY A 87 -14.87 31.40 7.64
CA GLY A 87 -13.80 32.38 7.86
C GLY A 87 -13.96 33.71 7.14
N ASN A 88 -15.17 34.26 7.04
CA ASN A 88 -15.36 35.70 6.84
C ASN A 88 -15.88 36.29 8.15
N GLU A 89 -15.04 37.07 8.83
CA GLU A 89 -15.35 38.43 9.30
C GLU A 89 -14.10 39.31 9.12
#